data_AF-F1KYJ1-F1
#
_entry.id   AF-F1KYJ1-F1
#
_cell.length_a   1.000
_cell.length_b   1.000
_cell.length_c   1.000
_cell.angle_alpha   90.00
_cell.angle_beta   90.00
_cell.angle_gamma   90.00
#
_symmetry.space_group_name_H-M   'P 1'
#
loop_
_entity.id
_entity.type
_entity.pdbx_description
1 polymer ?
#
loop_
_entity_poly.entity_id
_entity_poly.type
_entity_poly.pdbx_seq_one_letter_code
_entity_poly.pdbx_strand_id
1 'polypeptide(L)'
;MQLDKEHLNDAVFTIKEGAAYRIRFDFHVQREICTGLKYKQKVTRHSITVDRDTFMVGSYAPKMELQSYTTPLDEAPSGVLHRGSYKVKSQVTDDDGNDWLTWTWTLEISKDW
;
A
#
# COMPACT_ATOMS: atom_id res chain seq x y z
N MET A 1 -11.47 2.01 -4.81
CA MET A 1 -11.70 1.53 -3.43
C MET A 1 -10.92 2.44 -2.48
N GLN A 2 -11.48 2.78 -1.31
CA GLN A 2 -10.88 3.71 -0.35
C GLN A 2 -10.81 3.05 1.03
N LEU A 3 -9.71 3.33 1.74
CA LEU A 3 -9.48 2.95 3.12
C LEU A 3 -9.59 4.20 4.00
N ASP A 4 -10.39 4.14 5.06
CA ASP A 4 -10.28 5.06 6.18
C ASP A 4 -9.43 4.44 7.31
N LYS A 5 -8.96 5.29 8.23
CA LYS A 5 -8.05 4.85 9.31
C LYS A 5 -8.71 3.85 10.27
N GLU A 6 -10.04 3.84 10.35
CA GLU A 6 -10.80 3.09 11.35
C GLU A 6 -10.94 1.61 10.97
N HIS A 7 -10.89 1.28 9.68
CA HIS A 7 -11.09 -0.09 9.19
C HIS A 7 -9.91 -0.65 8.38
N LEU A 8 -8.69 -0.14 8.61
CA LEU A 8 -7.51 -0.52 7.83
C LEU A 8 -7.23 -2.03 7.86
N ASN A 9 -7.45 -2.69 9.00
CA ASN A 9 -7.05 -4.07 9.23
C ASN A 9 -8.00 -5.14 8.68
N ASP A 10 -9.25 -4.77 8.43
CA ASP A 10 -10.31 -5.68 7.99
C ASP A 10 -10.66 -5.50 6.50
N ALA A 11 -9.98 -4.56 5.83
CA ALA A 11 -10.26 -4.25 4.45
C ALA A 11 -9.85 -5.37 3.50
N VAL A 12 -10.76 -5.68 2.58
CA VAL A 12 -10.56 -6.63 1.49
C VAL A 12 -10.80 -5.91 0.16
N PHE A 13 -9.83 -5.97 -0.73
CA PHE A 13 -9.94 -5.44 -2.08
C PHE A 13 -9.79 -6.56 -3.08
N THR A 14 -10.79 -6.70 -3.95
CA THR A 14 -10.76 -7.69 -5.04
C THR A 14 -10.32 -6.99 -6.31
N ILE A 15 -9.31 -7.54 -6.98
CA ILE A 15 -8.88 -7.11 -8.30
C ILE A 15 -8.87 -8.29 -9.26
N LYS A 16 -9.21 -8.00 -10.51
CA LYS A 16 -9.13 -8.98 -11.58
C LYS A 16 -7.66 -9.35 -11.85
N GLU A 17 -7.39 -10.64 -12.08
CA GLU A 17 -6.10 -11.13 -12.51
C GLU A 17 -5.63 -10.42 -13.80
N GLY A 18 -4.35 -10.05 -13.87
CA GLY A 18 -3.79 -9.27 -14.99
C GLY A 18 -4.26 -7.81 -15.06
N ALA A 19 -5.03 -7.33 -14.08
CA ALA A 19 -5.39 -5.93 -14.04
C ALA A 19 -4.18 -5.08 -13.60
N ALA A 20 -3.94 -4.01 -14.35
CA ALA A 20 -3.01 -2.98 -13.93
C ALA A 20 -3.62 -2.14 -12.80
N TYR A 21 -2.85 -1.87 -11.74
CA TYR A 21 -3.29 -1.12 -10.58
C TYR A 21 -2.20 -0.18 -10.05
N ARG A 22 -2.64 0.77 -9.21
CA ARG A 22 -1.76 1.67 -8.46
C ARG A 22 -2.32 1.84 -7.06
N ILE A 23 -1.44 2.06 -6.09
CA ILE A 23 -1.82 2.43 -4.73
C ILE A 23 -1.58 3.93 -4.59
N ARG A 24 -2.60 4.64 -4.09
CA ARG A 24 -2.52 6.07 -3.80
C ARG A 24 -2.70 6.31 -2.32
N PHE A 25 -1.84 7.13 -1.75
CA PHE A 25 -1.94 7.65 -0.40
C PHE A 25 -2.28 9.12 -0.47
N ASP A 26 -3.27 9.54 0.29
CA ASP A 26 -3.59 10.93 0.52
C ASP A 26 -3.38 11.24 2.01
N PHE A 27 -2.59 12.27 2.32
CA PHE A 27 -2.14 12.54 3.69
C PHE A 27 -1.89 14.03 3.93
N HIS A 28 -1.89 14.42 5.21
CA HIS A 28 -1.49 15.76 5.65
C HIS A 28 -0.16 15.70 6.39
N VAL A 29 0.65 16.74 6.24
CA VAL A 29 1.84 16.99 7.07
C VAL A 29 1.55 18.29 7.83
N GLN A 30 1.62 18.27 9.16
CA GLN A 30 1.10 19.39 9.98
C GLN A 30 2.15 20.18 10.74
N ARG A 31 3.31 19.59 11.10
CA ARG A 31 4.26 20.20 12.05
C ARG A 31 5.61 20.50 11.44
N GLU A 32 6.40 19.46 11.22
CA GLU A 32 7.74 19.55 10.66
C GLU A 32 7.81 18.87 9.29
N ILE A 33 8.86 19.16 8.53
CA ILE A 33 9.13 18.49 7.25
C ILE A 33 9.37 17.01 7.52
N CYS A 34 8.60 16.14 6.87
CA CYS A 34 8.90 14.71 6.82
C CYS A 34 9.87 14.47 5.66
N THR A 35 11.13 14.17 5.96
CA THR A 35 12.17 13.94 4.93
C THR A 35 12.32 12.45 4.63
N GLY A 36 12.47 12.11 3.35
CA GLY A 36 12.74 10.73 2.94
C GLY A 36 11.62 9.74 3.30
N LEU A 37 10.36 10.16 3.21
CA LEU A 37 9.22 9.26 3.38
C LEU A 37 9.33 8.07 2.40
N LYS A 38 9.02 6.88 2.91
CA LYS A 38 9.07 5.60 2.22
C LYS A 38 7.79 4.83 2.49
N TYR A 39 7.26 4.20 1.45
CA TYR A 39 6.21 3.20 1.57
C TYR A 39 6.82 1.80 1.44
N LYS A 40 6.67 0.96 2.45
CA LYS A 40 7.10 -0.44 2.44
C LYS A 40 5.88 -1.34 2.32
N GLN A 41 5.92 -2.23 1.34
CA GLN A 41 4.90 -3.23 1.08
C GLN A 41 5.49 -4.62 1.28
N LYS A 42 4.74 -5.48 1.98
CA LYS A 42 5.07 -6.91 2.10
C LYS A 42 3.84 -7.72 1.79
N VAL A 43 3.89 -8.56 0.75
CA VAL A 43 2.78 -9.42 0.35
C VAL A 43 3.06 -10.85 0.79
N THR A 44 2.09 -11.46 1.48
CA THR A 44 2.18 -12.81 2.02
C THR A 44 1.01 -13.66 1.52
N ARG A 45 1.30 -14.87 1.06
CA ARG A 45 0.30 -15.87 0.67
C ARG A 45 0.60 -17.19 1.36
N HIS A 46 -0.41 -17.81 1.98
CA HIS A 46 -0.25 -19.05 2.77
C HIS A 46 0.95 -18.99 3.74
N SER A 47 1.08 -17.89 4.47
CA SER A 47 2.17 -17.61 5.41
C SER A 47 3.59 -17.46 4.79
N ILE A 48 3.72 -17.57 3.46
CA ILE A 48 4.97 -17.37 2.73
C ILE A 48 4.98 -15.94 2.17
N THR A 49 6.08 -15.22 2.37
CA THR A 49 6.25 -13.90 1.73
C THR A 49 6.54 -14.10 0.25
N VAL A 50 5.67 -13.59 -0.61
CA VAL A 50 5.77 -13.73 -2.07
C VAL A 50 6.33 -12.48 -2.74
N ASP A 51 6.21 -11.32 -2.08
CA ASP A 51 6.73 -10.06 -2.58
C ASP A 51 7.09 -9.08 -1.45
N ARG A 52 8.07 -8.21 -1.72
CA ARG A 52 8.52 -7.12 -0.85
C ARG A 52 9.03 -5.95 -1.68
N ASP A 53 8.36 -4.81 -1.53
CA ASP A 53 8.76 -3.57 -2.17
C ASP A 53 8.99 -2.43 -1.18
N THR A 54 9.85 -1.49 -1.58
CA THR A 54 10.04 -0.22 -0.88
C THR A 54 10.09 0.91 -1.89
N PHE A 55 9.11 1.81 -1.79
CA PHE A 55 8.96 2.95 -2.67
C PHE A 55 9.41 4.22 -1.96
N MET A 56 10.32 4.98 -2.59
CA MET A 56 10.64 6.33 -2.15
C MET A 56 9.45 7.24 -2.48
N VAL A 57 8.85 7.81 -1.43
CA VAL A 57 7.72 8.73 -1.54
C VAL A 57 8.26 10.15 -1.73
N GLY A 58 9.27 10.53 -0.93
CA GLY A 58 9.97 11.82 -1.03
C GLY A 58 9.92 12.63 0.26
N SER A 59 10.20 13.92 0.16
CA SER A 59 10.17 14.85 1.30
C SER A 59 9.00 15.81 1.18
N TYR A 60 8.24 15.95 2.27
CA TYR A 60 6.99 16.71 2.29
C TYR A 60 7.00 17.72 3.44
N ALA A 61 6.79 18.99 3.11
CA ALA A 61 6.68 20.07 4.09
C ALA A 61 5.27 20.11 4.71
N PRO A 62 5.12 20.75 5.88
CA PRO A 62 3.82 21.03 6.46
C PRO A 62 2.93 21.82 5.50
N LYS A 63 1.68 21.37 5.32
CA LYS A 63 0.73 21.97 4.39
C LYS A 63 -0.70 21.72 4.84
N MET A 64 -1.55 22.74 4.71
CA MET A 64 -2.99 22.65 5.05
C MET A 64 -3.75 21.81 4.03
N GLU A 65 -3.34 21.85 2.77
CA GLU A 65 -3.91 21.05 1.70
C GLU A 65 -3.39 19.60 1.73
N LEU A 66 -4.27 18.69 1.29
CA LEU A 66 -3.97 17.27 1.15
C LEU A 66 -2.83 17.05 0.15
N GLN A 67 -1.83 16.29 0.58
CA GLN A 67 -0.71 15.85 -0.24
C GLN A 67 -0.95 14.40 -0.67
N SER A 68 -0.35 13.98 -1.78
CA SER A 68 -0.56 12.63 -2.30
C SER A 68 0.70 12.01 -2.87
N TYR A 69 0.74 10.68 -2.82
CA TYR A 69 1.72 9.85 -3.49
C TYR A 69 0.99 8.70 -4.18
N THR A 70 1.41 8.36 -5.40
CA THR A 70 0.89 7.20 -6.12
C THR A 70 2.06 6.33 -6.54
N THR A 71 1.99 5.03 -6.27
CA THR A 71 3.00 4.06 -6.69
C THR A 71 3.14 4.02 -8.21
N PRO A 72 4.25 3.51 -8.75
CA PRO A 72 4.33 3.07 -10.14
C PRO A 72 3.17 2.12 -10.49
N LEU A 73 2.89 1.99 -11.79
CA LEU A 73 1.92 1.01 -12.28
C LEU A 73 2.45 -0.39 -12.00
N ASP A 74 1.61 -1.22 -11.41
CA ASP A 74 1.87 -2.64 -11.17
C ASP A 74 0.75 -3.49 -11.79
N GLU A 75 0.99 -4.79 -11.98
CA GLU A 75 0.05 -5.72 -12.60
C GLU A 75 -0.25 -6.91 -11.68
N ALA A 76 -1.54 -7.20 -11.47
CA ALA A 76 -1.96 -8.36 -10.68
C ALA A 76 -1.49 -9.67 -11.35
N PRO A 77 -0.90 -10.63 -10.61
CA PRO A 77 -0.48 -11.89 -11.22
C PRO A 77 -1.67 -12.64 -11.83
N SER A 78 -1.42 -13.30 -12.96
CA SER A 78 -2.45 -14.00 -13.75
C SER A 78 -2.33 -15.51 -13.65
N GLY A 79 -3.46 -16.20 -13.79
CA GLY A 79 -3.54 -17.66 -13.88
C GLY A 79 -4.11 -18.29 -12.63
N VAL A 80 -4.70 -19.47 -12.79
CA VAL A 80 -5.46 -20.19 -11.75
C VAL A 80 -4.65 -20.37 -10.46
N LEU A 81 -3.33 -20.60 -10.58
CA LEU A 81 -2.45 -20.76 -9.42
C LEU A 81 -2.25 -19.48 -8.62
N HIS A 82 -2.40 -18.30 -9.21
CA HIS A 82 -2.18 -16.99 -8.57
C HIS A 82 -3.47 -16.37 -8.02
N ARG A 83 -4.64 -16.92 -8.34
CA ARG A 83 -5.90 -16.47 -7.75
C ARG A 83 -5.96 -16.81 -6.26
N GLY A 84 -6.72 -16.01 -5.51
CA GLY A 84 -6.92 -16.18 -4.08
C GLY A 84 -6.48 -14.98 -3.25
N SER A 85 -6.43 -15.22 -1.94
CA SER A 85 -6.21 -14.20 -0.93
C SER A 85 -4.74 -13.98 -0.60
N TYR A 86 -4.32 -12.71 -0.57
CA TYR A 86 -3.00 -12.23 -0.21
C TYR A 86 -3.10 -11.26 0.95
N LYS A 87 -2.31 -11.49 1.99
CA LYS A 87 -2.18 -10.55 3.10
C LYS A 87 -1.11 -9.52 2.77
N VAL A 88 -1.47 -8.26 2.69
CA VAL A 88 -0.56 -7.15 2.44
C VAL A 88 -0.30 -6.44 3.76
N LYS A 89 0.97 -6.34 4.16
CA LYS A 89 1.41 -5.45 5.24
C LYS A 89 1.98 -4.19 4.60
N SER A 90 1.41 -3.05 4.98
CA SER A 90 1.76 -1.72 4.50
C SER A 90 2.37 -0.91 5.64
N GLN A 91 3.44 -0.19 5.36
CA GLN A 91 4.08 0.71 6.33
C GLN A 91 4.54 1.99 5.65
N VAL A 92 4.23 3.13 6.25
CA VAL A 92 4.81 4.44 5.91
C VAL A 92 5.84 4.79 6.98
N THR A 93 7.07 5.06 6.55
CA THR A 93 8.22 5.37 7.41
C THR A 93 9.09 6.44 6.76
N ASP A 94 10.16 6.90 7.40
CA ASP A 94 11.08 7.92 6.88
C ASP A 94 12.56 7.53 7.06
N ASP A 95 13.47 8.45 6.79
CA ASP A 95 14.93 8.25 6.97
C ASP A 95 15.34 8.15 8.45
N ASP A 96 14.56 8.74 9.36
CA ASP A 96 14.78 8.66 10.81
C ASP A 96 14.24 7.36 11.42
N GLY A 97 13.51 6.56 10.64
CA GLY A 97 12.96 5.27 11.05
C GLY A 97 11.64 5.40 11.83
N ASN A 98 10.97 6.55 11.77
CA ASN A 98 9.66 6.73 12.41
C ASN A 98 8.62 5.80 11.75
N ASP A 99 7.75 5.19 12.54
CA ASP A 99 6.59 4.45 12.04
C ASP A 99 5.37 5.37 12.02
N TRP A 100 5.11 6.01 10.88
CA TRP A 100 4.01 6.95 10.74
C TRP A 100 2.66 6.24 10.68
N LEU A 101 2.62 5.09 10.01
CA LEU A 101 1.44 4.23 9.93
C LEU A 101 1.84 2.84 9.45
N THR A 102 1.50 1.82 10.22
CA THR A 102 1.57 0.42 9.81
C THR A 102 0.20 -0.23 9.90
N TRP A 103 -0.22 -0.91 8.83
CA TRP A 103 -1.48 -1.63 8.78
C TRP A 103 -1.40 -2.87 7.91
N THR A 104 -2.40 -3.73 8.02
CA THR A 104 -2.53 -4.91 7.16
C THR A 104 -3.86 -4.88 6.43
N TRP A 105 -3.93 -5.39 5.20
CA TRP A 105 -5.19 -5.51 4.47
C TRP A 105 -5.11 -6.74 3.55
N THR A 106 -6.24 -7.11 2.97
CA THR A 106 -6.34 -8.30 2.12
C THR A 106 -6.55 -7.90 0.68
N LEU A 107 -5.69 -8.41 -0.20
CA LEU A 107 -5.85 -8.35 -1.65
C LEU A 107 -6.36 -9.70 -2.14
N GLU A 108 -7.51 -9.72 -2.80
CA GLU A 108 -8.09 -10.90 -3.41
C GLU A 108 -7.89 -10.81 -4.93
N ILE A 109 -7.30 -11.85 -5.53
CA ILE A 109 -7.12 -11.94 -6.97
C ILE A 109 -8.13 -12.92 -7.55
N SER A 110 -9.01 -12.42 -8.41
CA SER A 110 -10.12 -13.17 -8.99
C SER A 110 -10.05 -13.18 -10.52
N LYS A 111 -10.78 -14.11 -11.15
CA LYS A 111 -10.89 -14.15 -12.62
C LYS A 111 -11.69 -12.96 -13.17
N ASP A 112 -12.67 -12.50 -12.41
CA ASP A 112 -13.62 -11.45 -12.75
C ASP A 112 -13.72 -10.45 -11.58
N TRP A 113 -14.12 -9.20 -11.86
CA TRP A 113 -14.20 -8.13 -10.85
C TRP A 113 -15.26 -8.36 -9.78
#